data_AF-A0A328RXD3-F1
#
_entry.id   AF-A0A328RXD3-F1
#
_cell.length_a   1.000
_cell.length_b   1.000
_cell.length_c   1.000
_cell.angle_alpha   90.00
_cell.angle_beta   90.00
_cell.angle_gamma   90.00
#
_symmetry.space_group_name_H-M   'P 1'
#
loop_
_entity.id
_entity.type
_entity.pdbx_description
1 polymer ?
#
loop_
_entity_poly.entity_id
_entity_poly.type
_entity_poly.pdbx_seq_one_letter_code
_entity_poly.pdbx_strand_id
1 'polypeptide(L)'
;MSKTKDLFEERINREKAIHEKLLKKEMENLNERIKSDRYNIDNMLLKSGIGYAYHDLINSKDKLNTNYQSKFNQTYHAIDVELYKLNKIIDGKTRMVNYKYHDKKDKVVHKILSEIM
;
A
#
# COMPACT_ATOMS: atom_id res chain seq x y z
N MET A 1 46.67 -53.33 28.13
CA MET A 1 45.96 -52.03 28.26
C MET A 1 44.74 -52.09 27.34
N SER A 2 43.51 -52.20 27.83
CA SER A 2 42.33 -51.87 26.99
C SER A 2 41.02 -51.84 27.79
N LYS A 3 40.56 -52.94 28.42
CA LYS A 3 39.18 -53.00 28.97
C LYS A 3 38.76 -51.90 29.94
N THR A 4 39.62 -51.46 30.86
CA THR A 4 39.27 -50.43 31.84
C THR A 4 39.14 -49.06 31.19
N LYS A 5 40.01 -48.73 30.23
CA LYS A 5 39.93 -47.47 29.47
C LYS A 5 38.66 -47.45 28.60
N ASP A 6 38.36 -48.57 27.94
CA ASP A 6 37.17 -48.72 27.10
C ASP A 6 35.87 -48.57 27.93
N LEU A 7 35.85 -49.11 29.16
CA LEU A 7 34.74 -48.94 30.12
C LEU A 7 34.56 -47.49 30.58
N PHE A 8 35.66 -46.76 30.79
CA PHE A 8 35.61 -45.33 31.16
C PHE A 8 35.16 -44.46 29.97
N GLU A 9 35.64 -44.73 28.76
CA GLU A 9 35.20 -44.02 27.56
C GLU A 9 33.72 -44.29 27.25
N GLU A 10 33.26 -45.54 27.38
CA GLU A 10 31.83 -45.85 27.25
C GLU A 10 30.98 -45.10 28.26
N ARG A 11 31.43 -45.00 29.52
CA ARG A 11 30.70 -44.28 30.56
C ARG A 11 30.63 -42.78 30.26
N ILE A 12 31.75 -42.18 29.86
CA ILE A 12 31.82 -40.76 29.48
C ILE A 12 30.91 -40.49 28.27
N ASN A 13 30.91 -41.38 27.27
CA ASN A 13 30.07 -41.23 26.08
C ASN A 13 28.57 -41.37 26.41
N ARG A 14 28.20 -42.26 27.33
CA ARG A 14 26.81 -42.36 27.82
C ARG A 14 26.39 -41.10 28.57
N GLU A 15 27.23 -40.59 29.46
CA GLU A 15 26.94 -39.36 30.22
C GLU A 15 26.82 -38.14 29.28
N LYS A 16 27.69 -38.02 28.27
CA LYS A 16 27.57 -37.00 27.21
C LYS A 16 26.26 -37.12 26.44
N ALA A 17 25.88 -38.33 26.02
CA ALA A 17 24.63 -38.55 25.28
C ALA A 17 23.39 -38.24 26.13
N ILE A 18 23.43 -38.51 27.43
CA ILE A 18 22.35 -38.14 28.38
C ILE A 18 22.28 -36.61 28.51
N HIS A 19 23.43 -35.95 28.64
CA HIS A 19 23.50 -34.49 28.76
C HIS A 19 22.99 -33.78 27.50
N GLU A 20 23.39 -34.22 26.31
CA GLU A 20 22.89 -33.68 25.04
C GLU A 20 21.39 -33.88 24.88
N LYS A 21 20.85 -35.03 25.27
CA LYS A 21 19.40 -35.28 25.24
C LYS A 21 18.64 -34.34 26.18
N LEU A 22 19.18 -34.08 27.37
CA LEU A 22 18.59 -33.15 28.32
C LEU A 22 18.62 -31.71 27.79
N LEU A 23 19.77 -31.27 27.27
CA LEU A 23 19.91 -29.94 26.66
C LEU A 23 18.95 -29.74 25.48
N LYS A 24 18.83 -30.75 24.59
CA LYS A 24 17.91 -30.67 23.46
C LYS A 24 16.46 -30.55 23.92
N LYS A 25 16.06 -31.32 24.93
CA LYS A 25 14.71 -31.25 25.52
C LYS A 25 14.43 -29.90 26.18
N GLU A 26 15.42 -29.31 26.87
CA GLU A 26 15.29 -27.97 27.44
C GLU A 26 15.20 -26.89 26.37
N MET A 27 15.98 -26.98 25.29
CA MET A 27 15.89 -26.06 24.17
C MET A 27 14.55 -26.17 23.43
N GLU A 28 14.03 -27.37 23.22
CA GLU A 28 12.71 -27.59 22.62
C GLU A 28 11.61 -27.00 23.51
N ASN A 29 11.62 -27.27 24.82
CA ASN A 29 10.69 -26.67 25.77
C ASN A 29 10.78 -25.13 25.82
N LEU A 30 11.99 -24.57 25.75
CA LEU A 30 12.19 -23.12 25.70
C LEU A 30 11.61 -22.53 24.42
N ASN A 31 11.86 -23.18 23.28
CA ASN A 31 11.37 -22.75 21.98
C ASN A 31 9.83 -22.81 21.90
N GLU A 32 9.21 -23.85 22.45
CA GLU A 32 7.75 -23.93 22.57
C GLU A 32 7.19 -22.83 23.49
N ARG A 33 7.86 -22.52 24.60
CA ARG A 33 7.46 -21.41 25.49
C ARG A 33 7.58 -20.04 24.82
N ILE A 34 8.63 -19.82 24.04
CA ILE A 34 8.84 -18.57 23.28
C ILE A 34 7.80 -18.45 22.16
N LYS A 35 7.50 -19.55 21.47
CA LYS A 35 6.44 -19.62 20.45
C LYS A 35 5.03 -19.53 21.04
N SER A 36 4.86 -19.76 22.35
CA SER A 36 3.57 -19.57 22.99
C SER A 36 3.18 -18.09 22.94
N ASP A 37 1.94 -17.84 22.54
CA ASP A 37 1.32 -16.52 22.28
C ASP A 37 1.50 -15.45 23.37
N ARG A 38 2.05 -15.79 24.55
CA ARG A 38 2.37 -14.84 25.62
C ARG A 38 3.44 -13.82 25.27
N TYR A 39 4.35 -14.14 24.34
CA TYR A 39 5.44 -13.24 23.91
C TYR A 39 5.21 -12.59 22.54
N ASN A 40 4.04 -12.82 21.93
CA ASN A 40 3.66 -12.08 20.74
C ASN A 40 3.44 -10.61 21.14
N ILE A 41 4.13 -9.68 20.46
CA ILE A 41 4.10 -8.24 20.77
C ILE A 41 2.66 -7.73 20.79
N ASP A 42 1.83 -8.21 19.86
CA ASP A 42 0.40 -7.85 19.80
C ASP A 42 -0.35 -8.27 21.07
N ASN A 43 -0.06 -9.46 21.62
CA ASN A 43 -0.66 -9.96 22.87
C ASN A 43 -0.11 -9.27 24.12
N MET A 44 1.15 -8.82 24.10
CA MET A 44 1.74 -8.02 25.18
C MET A 44 1.14 -6.61 25.21
N LEU A 45 0.90 -6.01 24.04
CA LEU A 45 0.24 -4.72 23.90
C LEU A 45 -1.23 -4.80 24.33
N LEU A 46 -1.97 -5.84 23.91
CA LEU A 46 -3.36 -6.10 24.31
C LEU A 46 -3.55 -6.29 25.82
N LYS A 47 -2.56 -6.88 26.52
CA LYS A 47 -2.58 -7.06 27.99
C LYS A 47 -2.11 -5.82 28.78
N SER A 48 -1.55 -4.83 28.10
CA SER A 48 -1.15 -3.56 28.70
C SER A 48 -2.26 -2.51 28.48
N GLY A 49 -2.42 -1.56 29.40
CA GLY A 49 -3.32 -0.40 29.19
C GLY A 49 -2.93 0.48 27.98
N ILE A 50 -1.77 0.24 27.37
CA ILE A 50 -1.22 0.98 26.23
C ILE A 50 -1.79 0.45 24.89
N GLY A 51 -2.33 -0.77 24.86
CA GLY A 51 -2.92 -1.37 23.65
C GLY A 51 -4.03 -0.50 23.05
N TYR A 52 -4.90 0.07 23.88
CA TYR A 52 -5.93 1.01 23.44
C TYR A 52 -5.34 2.27 22.80
N ALA A 53 -4.34 2.89 23.45
CA ALA A 53 -3.68 4.08 22.91
C ALA A 53 -2.97 3.80 21.58
N TYR A 54 -2.38 2.61 21.41
CA TYR A 54 -1.76 2.18 20.16
C TYR A 54 -2.80 1.99 19.04
N HIS A 55 -3.91 1.31 19.32
CA HIS A 55 -5.00 1.13 18.35
C HIS A 55 -5.65 2.47 17.97
N ASP A 56 -5.82 3.39 18.92
CA ASP A 56 -6.36 4.72 18.65
C ASP A 56 -5.43 5.54 17.74
N LEU A 57 -4.12 5.44 17.94
CA LEU A 57 -3.12 6.07 17.06
C LEU A 57 -3.17 5.53 15.63
N ILE A 58 -3.27 4.21 15.46
CA ILE A 58 -3.39 3.59 14.13
C ILE A 58 -4.70 4.05 13.46
N ASN A 59 -5.82 3.93 14.16
CA ASN A 59 -7.12 4.33 13.63
C ASN A 59 -7.16 5.82 13.25
N SER A 60 -6.51 6.68 14.04
CA SER A 60 -6.39 8.11 13.75
C SER A 60 -5.57 8.36 12.49
N LYS A 61 -4.44 7.67 12.32
CA LYS A 61 -3.59 7.74 11.12
C LYS A 61 -4.36 7.31 9.87
N ASP A 62 -5.10 6.20 9.94
CA ASP A 62 -5.85 5.68 8.80
C ASP A 62 -7.00 6.62 8.39
N LYS A 63 -7.69 7.21 9.37
CA LYS A 63 -8.71 8.24 9.14
C LYS A 63 -8.12 9.50 8.50
N LEU A 64 -6.95 9.97 8.97
CA LEU A 64 -6.25 11.11 8.39
C LEU A 64 -5.88 10.86 6.93
N ASN A 65 -5.35 9.67 6.62
CA ASN A 65 -4.98 9.29 5.26
C ASN A 65 -6.21 9.25 4.34
N THR A 66 -7.30 8.64 4.81
CA THR A 66 -8.57 8.57 4.09
C THR A 66 -9.16 9.96 3.80
N ASN A 67 -9.17 10.84 4.80
CA ASN A 67 -9.66 12.22 4.65
C ASN A 67 -8.81 13.03 3.67
N TYR A 68 -7.49 12.87 3.73
CA TYR A 68 -6.57 13.54 2.81
C TYR A 68 -6.82 13.08 1.37
N GLN A 69 -6.90 11.77 1.15
CA GLN A 69 -7.14 11.19 -0.17
C GLN A 69 -8.52 11.57 -0.74
N SER A 70 -9.55 11.61 0.11
CA SER A 70 -10.88 12.09 -0.29
C SER A 70 -10.85 13.57 -0.73
N LYS A 71 -10.24 14.46 0.05
CA LYS A 71 -10.12 15.88 -0.30
C LYS A 71 -9.29 16.11 -1.56
N PHE A 72 -8.22 15.33 -1.73
CA PHE A 72 -7.40 15.36 -2.93
C PHE A 72 -8.23 14.99 -4.15
N ASN A 73 -8.93 13.84 -4.11
CA ASN A 73 -9.78 13.39 -5.22
C ASN A 73 -10.89 14.40 -5.55
N GLN A 74 -11.52 15.01 -4.55
CA GLN A 74 -12.53 16.06 -4.76
C GLN A 74 -11.95 17.27 -5.49
N THR A 75 -10.74 17.71 -5.13
CA THR A 75 -10.07 18.84 -5.78
C THR A 75 -9.76 18.54 -7.25
N TYR A 76 -9.18 17.37 -7.55
CA TYR A 76 -8.89 16.97 -8.93
C TYR A 76 -10.16 16.84 -9.76
N HIS A 77 -11.21 16.26 -9.20
CA HIS A 77 -12.49 16.16 -9.88
C HIS A 77 -13.07 17.54 -10.21
N ALA A 78 -12.98 18.51 -9.30
CA ALA A 78 -13.42 19.88 -9.54
C ALA A 78 -12.63 20.52 -10.69
N ILE A 79 -11.31 20.34 -10.73
CA ILE A 79 -10.44 20.82 -11.81
C ILE A 79 -10.84 20.18 -13.15
N ASP A 80 -11.05 18.86 -13.20
CA ASP A 80 -11.47 18.16 -14.42
C ASP A 80 -12.81 18.67 -14.97
N VAL A 81 -13.76 18.94 -14.07
CA VAL A 81 -15.06 19.52 -14.45
C VAL A 81 -14.90 20.92 -15.03
N GLU A 82 -14.02 21.75 -14.47
CA GLU A 82 -13.74 23.09 -15.02
C GLU A 82 -13.04 23.01 -16.38
N LEU A 83 -12.05 22.13 -16.53
CA LEU A 83 -11.38 21.90 -17.81
C LEU A 83 -12.37 21.42 -18.88
N TYR A 84 -13.29 20.53 -18.53
CA TYR A 84 -14.35 20.09 -19.43
C TYR A 84 -15.25 21.24 -19.88
N LYS A 85 -15.68 22.12 -18.96
CA LYS A 85 -16.49 23.29 -19.28
C LYS A 85 -15.74 24.25 -20.22
N LEU A 86 -14.46 24.50 -19.95
CA LEU A 86 -13.62 25.35 -20.80
C LEU A 86 -13.48 24.77 -22.21
N ASN A 87 -13.22 23.47 -22.34
CA ASN A 87 -13.15 22.79 -23.63
C ASN A 87 -14.45 22.92 -24.42
N LYS A 88 -15.62 22.75 -23.77
CA LYS A 88 -16.91 22.96 -24.42
C LYS A 88 -17.11 24.39 -24.93
N ILE A 89 -16.65 25.39 -24.18
CA ILE A 89 -16.70 26.80 -24.59
C ILE A 89 -15.79 27.04 -25.80
N ILE A 90 -14.56 26.51 -25.77
CA ILE A 90 -13.61 26.62 -26.88
C ILE A 90 -14.20 25.98 -28.14
N ASP A 91 -14.72 24.77 -28.06
CA ASP A 91 -15.36 24.08 -29.18
C ASP A 91 -16.50 24.92 -29.78
N GLY A 92 -17.36 25.48 -28.91
CA GLY A 92 -18.46 26.34 -29.35
C GLY A 92 -17.97 27.59 -30.10
N LYS A 93 -16.95 28.26 -29.55
CA LYS A 93 -16.33 29.43 -30.20
C LYS A 93 -15.67 29.07 -31.53
N THR A 94 -14.96 27.96 -31.59
CA THR A 94 -14.32 27.45 -32.82
C THR A 94 -15.35 27.17 -33.91
N ARG A 95 -16.47 26.51 -33.58
CA ARG A 95 -17.57 26.29 -34.54
C ARG A 95 -18.15 27.59 -35.06
N MET A 96 -18.36 28.57 -34.19
CA MET A 96 -18.86 29.89 -34.61
C MET A 96 -17.90 30.61 -35.56
N VAL A 97 -16.59 30.55 -35.28
CA VAL A 97 -15.56 31.14 -36.15
C VAL A 97 -15.56 30.44 -37.51
N ASN A 98 -15.59 29.11 -37.54
CA ASN A 98 -15.62 28.34 -38.78
C ASN A 98 -16.87 28.65 -39.60
N TYR A 99 -18.03 28.73 -38.96
CA TYR A 99 -19.28 29.12 -39.63
C TYR A 99 -19.15 30.51 -40.29
N LYS A 100 -18.65 31.51 -39.56
CA LYS A 100 -18.45 32.87 -40.10
C LYS A 100 -17.45 32.89 -41.26
N TYR A 101 -16.41 32.07 -41.17
CA TYR A 101 -15.42 31.94 -42.24
C TYR A 101 -16.05 31.34 -43.51
N HIS A 102 -16.79 30.23 -43.37
CA HIS A 102 -17.47 29.58 -44.48
C HIS A 102 -18.51 30.49 -45.14
N ASP A 103 -19.37 31.15 -44.36
CA ASP A 103 -20.36 32.10 -44.88
C ASP A 103 -19.70 33.24 -45.67
N LYS A 104 -18.59 33.80 -45.17
CA LYS A 104 -17.83 34.82 -45.91
C LYS A 104 -17.22 34.27 -47.19
N LYS A 105 -16.64 33.07 -47.13
CA LYS A 105 -16.05 32.41 -48.29
C LYS A 105 -17.10 32.20 -49.39
N ASP A 106 -18.26 31.68 -49.02
CA ASP A 106 -19.35 31.39 -49.96
C ASP A 106 -19.88 32.67 -50.58
N LYS A 107 -20.04 33.75 -49.80
CA LYS A 107 -20.41 35.08 -50.33
C LYS A 107 -19.42 35.63 -51.35
N VAL A 108 -18.12 35.50 -51.08
CA VAL A 108 -17.07 35.95 -52.01
C VAL A 108 -17.09 35.10 -53.28
N VAL A 109 -17.21 33.78 -53.16
CA VAL A 109 -17.30 32.88 -54.30
C VAL A 109 -18.51 33.19 -55.16
N HIS A 110 -19.68 33.40 -54.55
CA HIS A 110 -20.89 33.79 -55.27
C HIS A 110 -20.74 35.11 -56.01
N LYS A 111 -20.13 36.11 -55.36
CA LYS A 111 -19.87 37.41 -55.99
C LYS A 111 -18.98 37.27 -57.22
N ILE A 112 -17.87 36.54 -57.12
CA ILE A 112 -16.96 36.31 -58.25
C ILE A 112 -17.68 35.58 -59.38
N LEU A 113 -18.44 34.52 -59.08
CA LEU A 113 -19.18 33.77 -60.09
C LEU A 113 -20.26 34.62 -60.78
N SER A 114 -20.93 35.50 -60.04
CA SER A 114 -21.93 36.43 -60.60
C SER A 114 -21.33 37.57 -61.43
N GLU A 115 -20.05 37.88 -61.27
CA GLU A 115 -19.34 38.90 -62.07
C GLU A 115 -18.72 38.30 -63.34
N ILE A 116 -18.52 36.97 -63.37
CA ILE A 116 -17.98 36.24 -64.54
C ILE A 116 -19.10 35.78 -65.49
N MET A 117 -20.30 35.54 -64.98
CA MET A 117 -21.51 35.26 -65.78
C MET A 117 -22.18 36.54 -66.27
#